data_AF-A0A1R4KN25-F1
#
_entry.id   AF-A0A1R4KN25-F1
#
_cell.length_a   1.000
_cell.length_b   1.000
_cell.length_c   1.000
_cell.angle_alpha   90.00
_cell.angle_beta   90.00
_cell.angle_gamma   90.00
#
_symmetry.space_group_name_H-M   'P 1'
#
loop_
_entity.id
_entity.type
_entity.pdbx_description
1 polymer ?
#
loop_
_entity_poly.entity_id
_entity_poly.type
_entity_poly.pdbx_seq_one_letter_code
_entity_poly.pdbx_strand_id
1 'polypeptide(L)'
;MSRRAWAHVLLALAGLALALFGAWSATHPDVTCRGVQMHPGDVCHKNDFGAMGTDEVQTYEQRMHAARLSQPVLIVAGLVVAGFGTALAVADRRRTAAAGA
;
A
#
# COMPACT_ATOMS: atom_id res chain seq x y z
N MET A 1 7.03 -30.23 0.07
CA MET A 1 7.56 -28.85 -0.09
C MET A 1 8.37 -28.49 1.15
N SER A 2 9.57 -27.93 0.97
CA SER A 2 10.42 -27.52 2.10
C SER A 2 9.84 -26.28 2.81
N ARG A 3 10.24 -26.03 4.07
CA ARG A 3 9.86 -24.80 4.81
C ARG A 3 10.27 -23.53 4.04
N ARG A 4 11.38 -23.61 3.31
CA ARG A 4 11.92 -22.52 2.50
C ARG A 4 11.03 -22.20 1.29
N ALA A 5 10.54 -23.23 0.59
CA ALA A 5 9.57 -23.05 -0.49
C ALA A 5 8.27 -22.40 -0.01
N TRP A 6 7.78 -22.79 1.17
CA TRP A 6 6.63 -22.14 1.80
C TRP A 6 6.88 -20.66 2.13
N ALA A 7 8.06 -20.31 2.62
CA ALA A 7 8.40 -18.91 2.89
C ALA A 7 8.32 -18.02 1.63
N HIS A 8 8.78 -18.51 0.47
CA HIS A 8 8.68 -17.77 -0.79
C HIS A 8 7.23 -17.55 -1.25
N VAL A 9 6.39 -18.59 -1.11
CA VAL A 9 4.96 -18.50 -1.42
C VAL A 9 4.26 -17.52 -0.48
N LEU A 10 4.52 -17.61 0.83
CA LEU A 10 3.94 -16.69 1.81
C LEU A 10 4.35 -15.24 1.55
N LEU A 11 5.62 -15.00 1.18
CA LEU A 11 6.08 -13.67 0.80
C LEU A 11 5.35 -13.14 -0.44
N ALA A 12 5.14 -13.99 -1.45
CA ALA A 12 4.38 -13.62 -2.65
C ALA A 12 2.93 -13.25 -2.31
N LEU A 13 2.27 -14.05 -1.46
CA LEU A 13 0.91 -13.82 -1.01
C LEU A 13 0.79 -12.55 -0.17
N ALA A 14 1.76 -12.27 0.71
CA ALA A 14 1.78 -11.05 1.51
C ALA A 14 1.90 -9.79 0.64
N GLY A 15 2.79 -9.81 -0.37
CA GLY A 15 2.89 -8.72 -1.34
C GLY A 15 1.61 -8.52 -2.14
N LEU A 16 0.97 -9.62 -2.58
CA LEU A 16 -0.30 -9.57 -3.30
C LEU A 16 -1.43 -9.00 -2.43
N ALA A 17 -1.53 -9.45 -1.17
CA ALA A 17 -2.51 -8.93 -0.23
C ALA A 17 -2.31 -7.42 0.00
N LEU A 18 -1.07 -6.95 0.10
CA LEU A 18 -0.76 -5.53 0.22
C LEU A 18 -1.18 -4.73 -1.03
N ALA A 19 -0.91 -5.26 -2.23
CA ALA A 19 -1.31 -4.61 -3.47
C ALA A 19 -2.83 -4.51 -3.61
N LEU A 20 -3.55 -5.59 -3.27
CA LEU A 20 -5.01 -5.62 -3.26
C LEU A 20 -5.59 -4.66 -2.21
N PHE A 21 -4.99 -4.57 -1.03
CA PHE A 21 -5.37 -3.61 0.00
C PHE A 21 -5.14 -2.17 -0.46
N GLY A 22 -4.00 -1.88 -1.12
CA GLY A 22 -3.74 -0.58 -1.73
C GLY A 22 -4.77 -0.22 -2.80
N ALA A 23 -5.15 -1.17 -3.66
CA ALA A 23 -6.16 -0.97 -4.69
C ALA A 23 -7.56 -0.72 -4.09
N TRP A 24 -7.94 -1.49 -3.06
CA TRP A 24 -9.21 -1.31 -2.37
C TRP A 24 -9.28 0.03 -1.64
N SER A 25 -8.24 0.42 -0.93
CA SER A 25 -8.18 1.73 -0.25
C SER A 25 -8.18 2.91 -1.23
N ALA A 26 -7.63 2.74 -2.43
CA ALA A 26 -7.75 3.75 -3.49
C ALA A 26 -9.19 4.00 -3.95
N THR A 27 -10.05 2.98 -3.87
CA THR A 27 -11.48 3.11 -4.19
C THR A 27 -12.34 3.60 -3.02
N HIS A 28 -11.83 3.54 -1.78
CA HIS A 28 -12.52 3.98 -0.57
C HIS A 28 -11.63 4.97 0.22
N PRO A 29 -11.45 6.20 -0.31
CA PRO A 29 -10.60 7.20 0.35
C PRO A 29 -11.27 7.70 1.64
N ASP A 30 -10.75 7.25 2.79
CA ASP A 30 -11.12 7.78 4.09
C ASP A 30 -10.44 9.14 4.34
N VAL A 31 -11.08 10.22 3.90
CA VAL A 31 -10.61 11.57 4.20
C VAL A 31 -11.15 11.98 5.57
N THR A 32 -10.25 12.07 6.55
CA THR A 32 -10.60 12.44 7.92
C THR A 32 -9.88 13.72 8.36
N CYS A 33 -10.51 14.50 9.22
CA CYS A 33 -9.94 15.62 9.94
C CYS A 33 -10.14 15.37 11.44
N ARG A 34 -9.06 15.16 12.20
CA ARG A 34 -9.10 14.84 13.64
C ARG A 34 -10.01 13.65 13.98
N GLY A 35 -10.02 12.63 13.13
CA GLY A 35 -10.85 11.43 13.32
C GLY A 35 -12.32 11.61 12.93
N VAL A 36 -12.71 12.78 12.41
CA VAL A 36 -14.05 13.01 11.84
C VAL A 36 -13.97 12.86 10.32
N GLN A 37 -14.88 12.07 9.73
CA GLN A 37 -14.99 11.92 8.29
C GLN A 37 -15.37 13.25 7.64
N MET A 38 -14.59 13.71 6.65
CA MET A 38 -14.90 14.90 5.88
C MET A 38 -15.77 14.53 4.66
N HIS A 39 -16.71 15.40 4.33
CA HIS A 39 -17.56 15.34 3.15
C HIS A 39 -17.19 16.45 2.15
N PRO A 40 -17.61 16.35 0.87
CA PRO A 40 -17.40 17.43 -0.10
C PRO A 40 -17.96 18.76 0.40
N GLY A 41 -17.13 19.81 0.37
CA GLY A 41 -17.45 21.14 0.90
C GLY A 41 -16.97 21.37 2.34
N ASP A 42 -16.55 20.32 3.07
CA ASP A 42 -15.98 20.48 4.39
C ASP A 42 -14.58 21.13 4.31
N VAL A 43 -14.30 21.95 5.31
CA VAL A 43 -12.99 22.59 5.51
C VAL A 43 -12.37 22.14 6.81
N CYS A 44 -11.07 21.87 6.77
CA CYS A 44 -10.29 21.47 7.94
C CYS A 44 -9.22 22.51 8.21
N HIS A 45 -9.23 23.08 9.42
CA HIS A 45 -8.14 23.93 9.88
C HIS A 45 -6.94 23.05 10.23
N LYS A 46 -5.83 23.27 9.51
CA LYS A 46 -4.59 22.52 9.66
C LYS A 46 -3.86 22.99 10.93
N ASN A 47 -3.84 22.15 11.97
CA ASN A 47 -2.92 22.32 13.09
C ASN A 47 -1.76 21.33 12.89
N ASP A 48 -0.71 21.76 12.19
CA ASP A 48 0.53 20.98 12.08
C ASP A 48 1.35 21.15 13.37
N PHE A 49 1.87 20.05 13.92
CA PHE A 49 2.79 20.05 15.09
C PHE A 49 4.11 20.80 14.83
N GLY A 50 4.33 21.33 13.62
CA GLY A 50 5.51 22.09 13.21
C GLY A 50 5.25 23.29 12.29
N ALA A 51 4.00 23.75 12.12
CA ALA A 51 3.71 24.89 11.25
C ALA A 51 3.82 26.23 12.00
N MET A 52 4.69 27.12 11.51
CA MET A 52 4.79 28.54 11.91
C MET A 52 3.66 29.40 11.31
N GLY A 53 2.45 28.85 11.13
CA GLY A 53 1.31 29.55 10.53
C GLY A 53 0.03 28.74 10.68
N THR A 54 -0.89 29.23 11.51
CA THR A 54 -2.07 28.50 12.00
C THR A 54 -3.33 28.67 11.15
N ASP A 55 -3.25 29.34 9.99
CA ASP A 55 -4.42 29.75 9.22
C ASP A 55 -4.58 29.04 7.87
N GLU A 56 -3.80 27.99 7.58
CA GLU A 56 -3.94 27.27 6.32
C GLU A 56 -5.15 26.32 6.37
N VAL A 57 -6.27 26.80 5.84
CA VAL A 57 -7.51 26.02 5.67
C VAL A 57 -7.32 25.07 4.49
N GLN A 58 -7.34 23.76 4.74
CA GLN A 58 -7.36 22.77 3.66
C GLN A 58 -8.79 22.29 3.42
N THR A 59 -9.23 22.39 2.18
CA THR A 59 -10.53 21.88 1.73
C THR A 59 -10.51 20.37 1.59
N TYR A 60 -11.69 19.74 1.64
CA TYR A 60 -11.87 18.31 1.32
C TYR A 60 -11.16 17.92 0.02
N GLU A 61 -11.29 18.74 -1.04
CA GLU A 61 -10.72 18.43 -2.36
C GLU A 61 -9.19 18.43 -2.37
N GLN A 62 -8.55 19.35 -1.65
CA GLN A 62 -7.09 19.37 -1.52
C GLN A 62 -6.58 18.12 -0.79
N ARG A 63 -7.28 17.66 0.24
CA ARG A 63 -6.94 16.42 0.95
C ARG A 63 -7.23 15.17 0.15
N MET A 64 -8.34 15.13 -0.59
CA MET A 64 -8.64 14.06 -1.55
C MET A 64 -7.53 13.94 -2.60
N HIS A 65 -7.08 15.07 -3.16
CA HIS A 65 -6.02 15.07 -4.15
C HIS A 65 -4.68 14.55 -3.57
N ALA A 66 -4.34 14.96 -2.35
CA ALA A 66 -3.15 14.46 -1.66
C ALA A 66 -3.24 12.95 -1.33
N ALA A 67 -4.41 12.47 -0.89
CA ALA A 67 -4.65 11.06 -0.61
C ALA A 67 -4.53 10.20 -1.89
N ARG A 68 -5.04 10.69 -3.02
CA ARG A 68 -4.92 10.02 -4.33
C ARG A 68 -3.47 9.89 -4.80
N LEU A 69 -2.58 10.81 -4.39
CA LEU A 69 -1.16 10.76 -4.76
C LEU A 69 -0.33 9.77 -3.93
N SER A 70 -0.74 9.44 -2.70
CA SER A 70 0.01 8.51 -1.83
C SER A 70 -0.39 7.05 -2.02
N GLN A 71 -1.65 6.79 -2.38
CA GLN A 71 -2.19 5.45 -2.63
C GLN A 71 -1.43 4.59 -3.68
N PRO A 72 -0.84 5.14 -4.77
CA PRO A 72 -0.13 4.34 -5.76
C PRO A 72 1.09 3.60 -5.17
N VAL A 73 1.70 4.15 -4.12
CA VAL A 73 2.93 3.61 -3.53
C VAL A 73 2.68 2.22 -2.93
N LEU A 74 1.56 2.02 -2.23
CA LEU A 74 1.22 0.73 -1.63
C LEU A 74 0.99 -0.35 -2.68
N ILE A 75 0.32 0.01 -3.78
CA ILE A 75 0.05 -0.90 -4.88
C ILE A 75 1.37 -1.35 -5.53
N VAL A 76 2.24 -0.39 -5.88
CA VAL A 76 3.53 -0.68 -6.52
C VAL A 76 4.44 -1.49 -5.59
N ALA A 77 4.55 -1.11 -4.33
CA ALA A 77 5.36 -1.85 -3.35
C ALA A 77 4.87 -3.29 -3.18
N GLY A 78 3.55 -3.49 -3.06
CA GLY A 78 2.95 -4.83 -2.98
C GLY A 78 3.26 -5.69 -4.20
N LEU A 79 3.15 -5.13 -5.41
CA LEU A 79 3.46 -5.84 -6.66
C LEU A 79 4.95 -6.24 -6.75
N VAL A 80 5.86 -5.36 -6.32
CA VAL A 80 7.31 -5.67 -6.29
C VAL A 80 7.59 -6.84 -5.35
N VAL A 81 7.03 -6.81 -4.14
CA VAL A 81 7.19 -7.89 -3.16
C VAL A 81 6.58 -9.20 -3.67
N ALA A 82 5.39 -9.15 -4.26
CA ALA A 82 4.71 -10.30 -4.83
C ALA A 82 5.53 -10.94 -5.96
N GLY A 83 6.05 -10.11 -6.87
CA GLY A 83 6.92 -10.54 -7.97
C GLY A 83 8.21 -11.18 -7.47
N PHE A 84 8.85 -10.58 -6.47
CA PHE A 84 10.07 -11.11 -5.87
C PHE A 84 9.85 -12.47 -5.18
N GLY A 85 8.81 -12.60 -4.36
CA GLY A 85 8.45 -13.88 -3.73
C GLY A 85 8.16 -14.98 -4.75
N THR A 86 7.44 -14.63 -5.83
CA THR A 86 7.14 -15.54 -6.94
C THR A 86 8.42 -15.98 -7.66
N ALA A 87 9.32 -15.04 -7.97
CA ALA A 87 10.59 -15.35 -8.62
C ALA A 87 11.45 -16.31 -7.79
N LEU A 88 11.51 -16.11 -6.46
CA LEU A 88 12.21 -17.02 -5.56
C LEU A 88 11.59 -18.42 -5.54
N ALA A 89 10.26 -18.52 -5.50
CA ALA A 89 9.56 -19.80 -5.52
C ALA A 89 9.82 -20.57 -6.84
N VAL A 90 9.83 -19.86 -7.98
CA VAL A 90 10.14 -20.46 -9.28
C VAL A 90 11.60 -20.91 -9.34
N ALA A 91 12.54 -20.09 -8.86
CA ALA A 91 13.96 -20.43 -8.83
C ALA A 91 14.24 -21.67 -7.96
N ASP A 92 13.59 -21.77 -6.80
CA ASP A 92 13.74 -22.91 -5.90
C ASP A 92 13.22 -24.21 -6.53
N ARG A 93 12.06 -24.16 -7.20
CA ARG A 93 11.53 -25.30 -7.96
C ARG A 93 12.45 -25.72 -9.10
N ARG A 94 12.98 -24.77 -9.88
CA ARG A 94 13.92 -25.05 -10.99
C ARG A 94 15.20 -25.71 -10.49
N ARG A 95 15.78 -25.22 -9.38
CA ARG A 95 16.97 -25.83 -8.77
C ARG A 95 16.69 -27.25 -8.25
N THR A 96 15.55 -27.46 -7.61
CA THR A 96 15.17 -28.79 -7.10
C THR A 96 14.97 -29.78 -8.25
N ALA A 97 14.36 -29.35 -9.36
CA ALA A 97 14.17 -30.19 -10.55
C ALA A 97 15.50 -30.52 -11.24
N ALA A 98 16.40 -29.54 -11.38
CA ALA A 98 17.72 -29.74 -11.99
C ALA A 98 18.66 -30.62 -11.15
N ALA A 99 18.50 -30.63 -9.82
CA ALA A 99 19.30 -31.48 -8.93
C ALA A 99 18.78 -32.93 -8.82
N GLY A 100 17.56 -33.21 -9.32
CA GLY A 100 16.97 -34.54 -9.34
C GLY A 100 16.99 -35.24 -10.71
N ALA A 101 17.55 -34.59 -11.74
CA ALA A 101 17.81 -35.14 -13.07
C ALA A 101 19.29 -35.53 -13.19
#